data_AF-A0A4Q2YAM6-F1
#
_entry.id   AF-A0A4Q2YAM6-F1
#
_cell.length_a   1.000
_cell.length_b   1.000
_cell.length_c   1.000
_cell.angle_alpha   90.00
_cell.angle_beta   90.00
_cell.angle_gamma   90.00
#
_symmetry.space_group_name_H-M   'P 1'
#
loop_
_entity.id
_entity.type
_entity.pdbx_description
1 polymer ?
#
loop_
_entity_poly.entity_id
_entity_poly.type
_entity_poly.pdbx_seq_one_letter_code
_entity_poly.pdbx_strand_id
1 'polypeptide(L)'
;EIANSLAYQYAVSLWRLADSSGEAKSKFYALATEKFMGFLVLQNLWMLVAYAILAVAAALILQPFVSMWSARSSFRSRRAVVLRALTLTALLHGFFVLRLVERRPYFLDAAEFGHWYYRALDFIPDGIKPASMVILFTILPLAVLAFCLFWHIRHHGRRGWIAAGCALAAASLTAGYQHLKSPAGVHTADTGSERPMNVIIIGSDSLRGDRLGISGYRPSRSDGPAAAGVSPNIDSLAKESVIFENCYSPIGSTLESGTSLMASQYPHSHGLRHMFPDAPALSAARDRVTPMAKLMRERGYDTAAIGDWCAGYYELMPLGFEHLSVSNFDNFTTYMSQAVTMAHFVVPLYFDNPAGDLIFPQIQSFANFVKPHVVTNRVKDRLSKVAATR
;
A
#
# COMPACT_ATOMS: atom_id res chain seq x y z
N GLU A 1 -10.01 3.31 29.39
CA GLU A 1 -11.09 2.56 28.71
C GLU A 1 -10.84 2.41 27.21
N ILE A 2 -10.86 3.47 26.38
CA ILE A 2 -10.42 3.37 24.97
C ILE A 2 -8.99 2.79 24.88
N ALA A 3 -8.08 3.28 25.72
CA ALA A 3 -6.74 2.73 25.86
C ALA A 3 -6.71 1.24 26.29
N ASN A 4 -7.67 0.79 27.11
CA ASN A 4 -7.75 -0.61 27.55
C ASN A 4 -8.21 -1.51 26.41
N SER A 5 -9.17 -1.06 25.59
CA SER A 5 -9.61 -1.78 24.39
C SER A 5 -8.51 -1.86 23.34
N LEU A 6 -7.75 -0.78 23.13
CA LEU A 6 -6.60 -0.76 22.23
C LEU A 6 -5.46 -1.65 22.74
N ALA A 7 -5.20 -1.66 24.05
CA ALA A 7 -4.24 -2.59 24.66
C ALA A 7 -4.66 -4.06 24.49
N TYR A 8 -5.95 -4.36 24.63
CA TYR A 8 -6.47 -5.70 24.33
C TYR A 8 -6.28 -6.07 22.86
N GLN A 9 -6.57 -5.17 21.93
CA GLN A 9 -6.31 -5.41 20.50
C GLN A 9 -4.82 -5.62 20.21
N TYR A 10 -3.94 -4.85 20.85
CA TYR A 10 -2.49 -5.05 20.74
C TYR A 10 -2.07 -6.43 21.26
N ALA A 11 -2.61 -6.87 22.41
CA ALA A 11 -2.33 -8.20 22.95
C ALA A 11 -2.85 -9.32 22.05
N VAL A 12 -4.05 -9.17 21.46
CA VAL A 12 -4.58 -10.12 20.47
C VAL A 12 -3.71 -10.16 19.22
N SER A 13 -3.20 -9.01 18.75
CA SER A 13 -2.26 -8.96 17.62
C SER A 13 -0.95 -9.70 17.91
N LEU A 14 -0.39 -9.54 19.13
CA LEU A 14 0.78 -10.30 19.55
C LEU A 14 0.49 -11.81 19.61
N TRP A 15 -0.66 -12.19 20.14
CA TRP A 15 -1.08 -13.59 20.19
C TRP A 15 -1.26 -14.17 18.78
N ARG A 16 -1.92 -13.45 17.87
CA ARG A 16 -2.05 -13.84 16.45
C ARG A 16 -0.69 -14.00 15.78
N LEU A 17 0.26 -13.10 16.04
CA LEU A 17 1.61 -13.22 15.49
C LEU A 17 2.33 -14.47 16.01
N ALA A 18 2.15 -14.80 17.29
CA ALA A 18 2.71 -16.00 17.91
C ALA A 18 1.99 -17.30 17.49
N ASP A 19 0.68 -17.25 17.23
CA ASP A 19 -0.16 -18.40 16.89
C ASP A 19 -0.12 -18.71 15.39
N SER A 20 -0.06 -17.68 14.53
CA SER A 20 0.23 -17.84 13.10
C SER A 20 1.63 -18.42 12.84
N SER A 21 2.54 -18.31 13.80
CA SER A 21 3.79 -19.08 13.82
C SER A 21 3.68 -20.49 14.41
N GLY A 22 2.61 -20.80 15.13
CA GLY A 22 2.34 -22.08 15.78
C GLY A 22 2.00 -23.22 14.80
N GLU A 23 1.48 -22.91 13.62
CA GLU A 23 1.22 -23.91 12.58
C GLU A 23 2.41 -24.25 11.67
N ALA A 24 3.63 -23.74 11.95
CA ALA A 24 4.76 -24.07 11.10
C ALA A 24 6.08 -24.30 11.84
N LYS A 25 6.50 -25.57 11.84
CA LYS A 25 7.91 -25.99 11.70
C LYS A 25 8.52 -25.48 10.36
N SER A 26 8.24 -24.23 9.95
CA SER A 26 8.81 -23.64 8.76
C SER A 26 10.20 -23.10 9.06
N LYS A 27 11.12 -23.25 8.11
CA LYS A 27 12.45 -22.62 8.16
C LYS A 27 12.36 -21.09 8.34
N PHE A 28 11.26 -20.48 7.89
CA PHE A 28 10.98 -19.04 8.05
C PHE A 28 10.85 -18.65 9.52
N TYR A 29 10.02 -19.35 10.31
CA TYR A 29 9.83 -19.03 11.72
C TYR A 29 11.12 -19.21 12.54
N ALA A 30 11.87 -20.30 12.29
CA ALA A 30 13.16 -20.53 12.94
C ALA A 30 14.15 -19.40 12.61
N LEU A 31 14.25 -19.00 11.34
CA LEU A 31 15.14 -17.91 10.94
C LEU A 31 14.74 -16.57 11.58
N ALA A 32 13.44 -16.29 11.68
CA ALA A 32 12.93 -15.07 12.31
C ALA A 32 13.24 -14.98 13.80
N THR A 33 13.05 -16.08 14.51
CA THR A 33 13.26 -16.12 15.95
C THR A 33 14.75 -16.21 16.32
N GLU A 34 15.57 -16.92 15.55
CA GLU A 34 17.00 -17.07 15.85
C GLU A 34 17.84 -15.85 15.44
N LYS A 35 17.59 -15.26 14.26
CA LYS A 35 18.45 -14.20 13.72
C LYS A 35 17.88 -12.79 13.83
N PHE A 36 16.57 -12.65 14.03
CA PHE A 36 15.89 -11.35 13.90
C PHE A 36 14.92 -11.00 15.04
N MET A 37 15.00 -11.70 16.18
CA MET A 37 14.10 -11.43 17.31
C MET A 37 14.13 -9.96 17.77
N GLY A 38 15.33 -9.35 17.85
CA GLY A 38 15.45 -7.93 18.22
C GLY A 38 14.73 -6.99 17.26
N PHE A 39 14.77 -7.30 15.96
CA PHE A 39 14.03 -6.53 14.94
C PHE A 39 12.52 -6.71 15.11
N LEU A 40 12.03 -7.94 15.33
CA LEU A 40 10.61 -8.20 15.58
C LEU A 40 10.09 -7.46 16.80
N VAL A 41 10.85 -7.47 17.91
CA VAL A 41 10.50 -6.71 19.12
C VAL A 41 10.43 -5.22 18.82
N LEU A 42 11.44 -4.66 18.14
CA LEU A 42 11.44 -3.25 17.80
C LEU A 42 10.28 -2.86 16.87
N GLN A 43 9.94 -3.71 15.89
CA GLN A 43 8.79 -3.48 15.01
C GLN A 43 7.47 -3.49 15.78
N ASN A 44 7.26 -4.45 16.70
CA ASN A 44 6.07 -4.48 17.54
C ASN A 44 5.98 -3.24 18.45
N LEU A 45 7.11 -2.82 19.05
CA LEU A 45 7.17 -1.58 19.82
C LEU A 45 6.84 -0.35 18.97
N TRP A 46 7.28 -0.32 17.71
CA TRP A 46 6.93 0.73 16.77
C TRP A 46 5.41 0.77 16.50
N MET A 47 4.74 -0.38 16.49
CA MET A 47 3.27 -0.42 16.33
C MET A 47 2.55 0.30 17.47
N LEU A 48 3.11 0.37 18.69
CA LEU A 48 2.50 1.14 19.79
C LEU A 48 2.27 2.61 19.45
N VAL A 49 3.07 3.19 18.54
CA VAL A 49 2.87 4.55 18.03
C VAL A 49 1.50 4.65 17.35
N ALA A 50 1.11 3.66 16.54
CA ALA A 50 -0.21 3.60 15.91
C ALA A 50 -1.33 3.60 16.96
N TYR A 51 -1.23 2.73 17.96
CA TYR A 51 -2.24 2.60 19.02
C TYR A 51 -2.33 3.87 19.87
N ALA A 52 -1.21 4.54 20.17
CA ALA A 52 -1.20 5.80 20.90
C ALA A 52 -1.90 6.92 20.11
N ILE A 53 -1.59 7.06 18.82
CA ILE A 53 -2.26 8.02 17.92
C ILE A 53 -3.76 7.73 17.85
N LEU A 54 -4.15 6.46 17.69
CA LEU A 54 -5.55 6.06 17.65
C LEU A 54 -6.27 6.32 18.98
N ALA A 55 -5.61 6.12 20.12
CA ALA A 55 -6.20 6.41 21.42
C ALA A 55 -6.51 7.91 21.57
N VAL A 56 -5.59 8.78 21.16
CA VAL A 56 -5.78 10.24 21.19
C VAL A 56 -6.87 10.66 20.21
N ALA A 57 -6.81 10.18 18.97
CA ALA A 57 -7.81 10.50 17.95
C ALA A 57 -9.22 10.04 18.36
N ALA A 58 -9.35 8.81 18.85
CA ALA A 58 -10.62 8.27 19.34
C ALA A 58 -11.13 9.06 20.56
N ALA A 59 -10.25 9.47 21.49
CA ALA A 59 -10.67 10.31 22.61
C ALA A 59 -11.22 11.66 22.12
N LEU A 60 -10.53 12.33 21.20
CA LEU A 60 -10.97 13.62 20.65
C LEU A 60 -12.27 13.49 19.85
N ILE A 61 -12.44 12.43 19.08
CA ILE A 61 -13.64 12.23 18.26
C ILE A 61 -14.84 11.79 19.11
N LEU A 62 -14.65 10.84 20.02
CA LEU A 62 -15.76 10.21 20.75
C LEU A 62 -16.22 11.01 21.96
N GLN A 63 -15.36 11.79 22.60
CA GLN A 63 -15.69 12.55 23.81
C GLN A 63 -16.92 13.45 23.65
N PRO A 64 -17.07 14.29 22.59
CA PRO A 64 -18.27 15.09 22.37
C PRO A 64 -19.57 14.27 22.40
N PHE A 65 -19.57 13.12 21.73
CA PHE A 65 -20.74 12.26 21.61
C PHE A 65 -21.05 11.53 22.92
N VAL A 66 -20.02 11.00 23.60
CA VAL A 66 -20.19 10.36 24.91
C VAL A 66 -20.70 11.36 25.95
N SER A 67 -20.15 12.58 25.99
CA SER A 67 -20.59 13.64 26.90
C SER A 67 -22.03 14.06 26.63
N MET A 68 -22.39 14.29 25.37
CA MET A 68 -23.75 14.67 24.99
C MET A 68 -24.78 13.56 25.27
N TRP A 69 -24.44 12.30 24.96
CA TRP A 69 -25.29 11.15 25.28
C TRP A 69 -25.45 10.98 26.79
N SER A 70 -24.38 11.16 27.55
CA SER A 70 -24.42 11.05 29.02
C SER A 70 -25.23 12.17 29.68
N ALA A 71 -25.18 13.39 29.14
CA ALA A 71 -25.98 14.51 29.64
C ALA A 71 -27.49 14.27 29.47
N ARG A 72 -27.89 13.65 28.35
CA ARG A 72 -29.31 13.36 28.03
C ARG A 72 -29.85 12.07 28.65
N SER A 73 -29.01 11.25 29.25
CA SER A 73 -29.42 9.95 29.79
C SER A 73 -29.67 10.00 31.30
N SER A 74 -30.68 9.26 31.75
CA SER A 74 -30.96 9.00 33.18
C SER A 74 -29.86 8.14 33.83
N PHE A 75 -29.32 7.17 33.11
CA PHE A 75 -28.22 6.32 33.58
C PHE A 75 -26.85 7.02 33.52
N ARG A 76 -26.37 7.57 34.64
CA ARG A 76 -25.09 8.31 34.71
C ARG A 76 -23.93 7.53 35.36
N SER A 77 -24.13 6.24 35.65
CA SER A 77 -23.10 5.41 36.28
C SER A 77 -21.85 5.29 35.39
N ARG A 78 -20.69 5.04 36.01
CA ARG A 78 -19.43 4.82 35.28
C ARG A 78 -19.58 3.70 34.23
N ARG A 79 -20.27 2.61 34.57
CA ARG A 79 -20.56 1.50 33.65
C ARG A 79 -21.35 1.96 32.42
N ALA A 80 -22.35 2.82 32.60
CA ALA A 80 -23.14 3.35 31.48
C ALA A 80 -22.29 4.22 30.54
N VAL A 81 -21.40 5.05 31.08
CA VAL A 81 -20.47 5.86 30.27
C VAL A 81 -19.49 4.97 29.49
N VAL A 82 -18.96 3.91 30.13
CA VAL A 82 -18.09 2.93 29.47
C VAL A 82 -18.82 2.23 28.32
N LEU A 83 -20.05 1.77 28.55
CA LEU A 83 -20.83 1.10 27.52
C LEU A 83 -21.04 2.01 26.31
N ARG A 84 -21.39 3.29 26.52
CA ARG A 84 -21.53 4.29 25.44
C ARG A 84 -20.24 4.47 24.65
N ALA A 85 -19.11 4.60 25.34
CA ALA A 85 -17.81 4.76 24.70
C ALA A 85 -17.46 3.52 23.86
N LEU A 86 -17.71 2.31 24.37
CA LEU A 86 -17.51 1.07 23.63
C LEU A 86 -18.43 0.97 22.42
N THR A 87 -19.72 1.29 22.55
CA THR A 87 -20.67 1.32 21.43
C THR A 87 -20.23 2.29 20.34
N LEU A 88 -19.86 3.52 20.69
CA LEU A 88 -19.41 4.50 19.70
C LEU A 88 -18.06 4.11 19.08
N THR A 89 -17.17 3.48 19.85
CA THR A 89 -15.92 2.92 19.31
C THR A 89 -16.20 1.81 18.31
N ALA A 90 -17.14 0.90 18.61
CA ALA A 90 -17.54 -0.18 17.70
C ALA A 90 -18.17 0.38 16.42
N LEU A 91 -19.00 1.41 16.51
CA LEU A 91 -19.57 2.09 15.34
C LEU A 91 -18.48 2.76 14.48
N LEU A 92 -17.53 3.45 15.12
CA LEU A 92 -16.40 4.06 14.41
C LEU A 92 -15.55 2.99 13.72
N HIS A 93 -15.24 1.88 14.40
CA HIS A 93 -14.49 0.77 13.83
C HIS A 93 -15.23 0.13 12.65
N GLY A 94 -16.53 -0.13 12.80
CA GLY A 94 -17.39 -0.64 11.72
C GLY A 94 -17.42 0.29 10.51
N PHE A 95 -17.44 1.61 10.71
CA PHE A 95 -17.32 2.59 9.64
C PHE A 95 -16.00 2.44 8.85
N PHE A 96 -14.86 2.32 9.54
CA PHE A 96 -13.58 2.13 8.86
C PHE A 96 -13.48 0.78 8.16
N VAL A 97 -14.07 -0.28 8.72
CA VAL A 97 -14.13 -1.60 8.07
C VAL A 97 -14.94 -1.52 6.79
N LEU A 98 -16.12 -0.90 6.81
CA LEU A 98 -16.92 -0.68 5.59
C LEU A 98 -16.18 0.14 4.53
N ARG A 99 -15.42 1.15 4.96
CA ARG A 99 -14.56 1.92 4.05
C ARG A 99 -13.44 1.08 3.45
N LEU A 100 -12.82 0.20 4.26
CA LEU A 100 -11.78 -0.72 3.79
C LEU A 100 -12.34 -1.72 2.76
N VAL A 101 -13.52 -2.29 3.03
CA VAL A 101 -14.25 -3.17 2.09
C VAL A 101 -14.47 -2.50 0.75
N GLU A 102 -14.92 -1.24 0.75
CA GLU A 102 -15.20 -0.49 -0.48
C GLU A 102 -13.93 -0.19 -1.27
N ARG A 103 -12.88 0.30 -0.60
CA ARG A 103 -11.66 0.74 -1.30
C ARG A 103 -10.72 -0.40 -1.66
N ARG A 104 -10.60 -1.40 -0.80
CA ARG A 104 -9.61 -2.48 -0.89
C ARG A 104 -10.15 -3.79 -0.31
N PRO A 105 -11.13 -4.41 -0.98
CA PRO A 105 -11.77 -5.63 -0.49
C PRO A 105 -10.80 -6.80 -0.30
N TYR A 106 -9.67 -6.81 -1.01
CA TYR A 106 -8.63 -7.83 -0.93
C TYR A 106 -7.85 -7.84 0.39
N PHE A 107 -8.03 -6.85 1.27
CA PHE A 107 -7.46 -6.87 2.63
C PHE A 107 -8.20 -7.79 3.59
N LEU A 108 -9.40 -8.22 3.24
CA LEU A 108 -10.21 -9.12 4.05
C LEU A 108 -10.13 -10.51 3.45
N ASP A 109 -9.56 -11.46 4.20
CA ASP A 109 -9.56 -12.84 3.78
C ASP A 109 -10.97 -13.43 3.93
N ALA A 110 -11.40 -14.19 2.92
CA ALA A 110 -12.64 -14.95 3.00
C ALA A 110 -12.61 -16.01 4.11
N ALA A 111 -11.43 -16.52 4.48
CA ALA A 111 -11.30 -17.46 5.59
C ALA A 111 -11.62 -16.81 6.94
N GLU A 112 -11.23 -15.55 7.16
CA GLU A 112 -11.46 -14.84 8.43
C GLU A 112 -12.81 -14.12 8.47
N PHE A 113 -13.26 -13.55 7.34
CA PHE A 113 -14.44 -12.69 7.28
C PHE A 113 -15.59 -13.27 6.43
N GLY A 114 -15.46 -14.46 5.85
CA GLY A 114 -16.48 -15.05 4.98
C GLY A 114 -16.69 -14.25 3.68
N HIS A 115 -17.89 -14.28 3.11
CA HIS A 115 -18.23 -13.51 1.90
C HIS A 115 -19.23 -12.37 2.13
N TRP A 116 -19.67 -12.17 3.38
CA TRP A 116 -20.73 -11.20 3.69
C TRP A 116 -20.26 -9.76 3.44
N TYR A 117 -18.97 -9.47 3.65
CA TYR A 117 -18.45 -8.12 3.55
C TYR A 117 -18.56 -7.55 2.12
N TYR A 118 -18.41 -8.39 1.09
CA TYR A 118 -18.63 -7.98 -0.31
C TYR A 118 -20.03 -7.44 -0.57
N ARG A 119 -21.01 -7.89 0.22
CA ARG A 119 -22.42 -7.51 0.08
C ARG A 119 -22.86 -6.46 1.09
N ALA A 120 -21.96 -5.99 1.96
CA ALA A 120 -22.30 -5.10 3.06
C ALA A 120 -22.86 -3.75 2.58
N LEU A 121 -22.61 -3.35 1.34
CA LEU A 121 -23.10 -2.10 0.74
C LEU A 121 -24.09 -2.33 -0.41
N ASP A 122 -24.50 -3.57 -0.68
CA ASP A 122 -25.41 -3.91 -1.78
C ASP A 122 -26.86 -3.49 -1.51
N PHE A 123 -27.19 -3.16 -0.25
CA PHE A 123 -28.48 -2.58 0.10
C PHE A 123 -28.68 -1.16 -0.48
N ILE A 124 -27.61 -0.51 -0.96
CA ILE A 124 -27.67 0.81 -1.58
C ILE A 124 -27.88 0.64 -3.09
N PRO A 125 -29.00 1.14 -3.66
CA PRO A 125 -29.28 1.01 -5.08
C PRO A 125 -28.19 1.63 -5.97
N ASP A 126 -27.83 0.96 -7.07
CA ASP A 126 -26.72 1.34 -7.96
C ASP A 126 -26.82 2.78 -8.49
N GLY A 127 -28.04 3.26 -8.77
CA GLY A 127 -28.27 4.61 -9.27
C GLY A 127 -27.90 5.72 -8.29
N ILE A 128 -27.97 5.47 -6.98
CA ILE A 128 -27.60 6.45 -5.93
C ILE A 128 -26.29 6.10 -5.23
N LYS A 129 -25.77 4.88 -5.42
CA LYS A 129 -24.56 4.37 -4.78
C LYS A 129 -23.38 5.34 -4.87
N PRO A 130 -23.05 5.96 -6.02
CA PRO A 130 -21.94 6.93 -6.09
C PRO A 130 -22.11 8.12 -5.14
N ALA A 131 -23.30 8.72 -5.10
CA ALA A 131 -23.59 9.84 -4.21
C ALA A 131 -23.59 9.40 -2.73
N SER A 132 -24.17 8.24 -2.43
CA SER A 132 -24.17 7.65 -1.09
C SER A 132 -22.75 7.37 -0.59
N MET A 133 -21.84 6.89 -1.44
CA MET A 133 -20.43 6.66 -1.07
C MET A 133 -19.71 7.98 -0.74
N VAL A 134 -19.94 9.04 -1.51
CA VAL A 134 -19.37 10.38 -1.23
C VAL A 134 -19.91 10.94 0.09
N ILE A 135 -21.22 10.83 0.32
CA ILE A 135 -21.84 11.31 1.57
C ILE A 135 -21.28 10.53 2.76
N LEU A 136 -21.29 9.20 2.69
CA LEU A 136 -20.91 8.31 3.79
C LEU A 136 -19.42 8.40 4.10
N PHE A 137 -18.54 8.30 3.09
CA PHE A 137 -17.10 8.17 3.32
C PHE A 137 -16.30 9.48 3.21
N THR A 138 -16.95 10.59 2.82
CA THR A 138 -16.29 11.90 2.70
C THR A 138 -17.01 12.98 3.49
N ILE A 139 -18.28 13.27 3.17
CA ILE A 139 -19.00 14.42 3.76
C ILE A 139 -19.28 14.18 5.25
N LEU A 140 -19.78 13.00 5.62
CA LEU A 140 -20.08 12.65 7.00
C LEU A 140 -18.85 12.72 7.92
N PRO A 141 -17.69 12.12 7.58
CA PRO A 141 -16.46 12.28 8.37
C PRO A 141 -16.03 13.73 8.53
N LEU A 142 -16.08 14.54 7.47
CA LEU A 142 -15.72 15.96 7.54
C LEU A 142 -16.66 16.73 8.48
N ALA A 143 -17.97 16.47 8.38
CA ALA A 143 -18.97 17.06 9.26
C ALA A 143 -18.76 16.66 10.73
N VAL A 144 -18.48 15.37 11.00
CA VAL A 144 -18.16 14.86 12.35
C VAL A 144 -16.90 15.53 12.90
N LEU A 145 -15.83 15.62 12.10
CA LEU A 145 -14.59 16.26 12.52
C LEU A 145 -14.80 17.76 12.81
N ALA A 146 -15.52 18.47 11.94
CA ALA A 146 -15.84 19.88 12.15
C ALA A 146 -16.67 20.10 13.42
N PHE A 147 -17.66 19.22 13.67
CA PHE A 147 -18.45 19.24 14.91
C PHE A 147 -17.59 18.99 16.15
N CYS A 148 -16.74 17.96 16.14
CA CYS A 148 -15.84 17.65 17.25
C CYS A 148 -14.90 18.83 17.54
N LEU A 149 -14.34 19.44 16.49
CA LEU A 149 -13.47 20.61 16.60
C LEU A 149 -14.19 21.78 17.28
N PHE A 150 -15.39 22.12 16.80
CA PHE A 150 -16.23 23.16 17.36
C PHE A 150 -16.58 22.88 18.82
N TRP A 151 -16.94 21.63 19.14
CA TRP A 151 -17.26 21.21 20.50
C TRP A 151 -16.07 21.40 21.45
N HIS A 152 -14.87 20.97 21.05
CA HIS A 152 -13.65 21.11 21.86
C HIS A 152 -13.27 22.57 22.05
N ILE A 153 -13.35 23.40 20.99
CA ILE A 153 -13.11 24.85 21.08
C ILE A 153 -14.07 25.48 22.08
N ARG A 154 -15.37 25.16 22.00
CA ARG A 154 -16.40 25.75 22.86
C ARG A 154 -16.31 25.29 24.32
N HIS A 155 -16.01 24.01 24.57
CA HIS A 155 -15.98 23.44 25.93
C HIS A 155 -14.63 23.60 26.64
N HIS A 156 -13.52 23.65 25.91
CA HIS A 156 -12.16 23.69 26.48
C HIS A 156 -11.40 24.99 26.20
N GLY A 157 -12.01 25.97 25.53
CA GLY A 157 -11.46 27.31 25.30
C GLY A 157 -10.07 27.26 24.66
N ARG A 158 -9.06 27.86 25.32
CA ARG A 158 -7.67 27.90 24.83
C ARG A 158 -7.11 26.50 24.53
N ARG A 159 -7.42 25.49 25.35
CA ARG A 159 -6.96 24.10 25.12
C ARG A 159 -7.63 23.47 23.89
N GLY A 160 -8.90 23.79 23.66
CA GLY A 160 -9.63 23.39 22.46
C GLY A 160 -9.04 23.99 21.18
N TRP A 161 -8.67 25.28 21.22
CA TRP A 161 -7.97 25.93 20.12
C TRP A 161 -6.58 25.33 19.84
N ILE A 162 -5.83 24.96 20.87
CA ILE A 162 -4.53 24.28 20.69
C ILE A 162 -4.74 22.92 20.00
N ALA A 163 -5.68 22.11 20.49
CA ALA A 163 -5.98 20.81 19.88
C ALA A 163 -6.41 20.97 18.41
N ALA A 164 -7.23 21.99 18.12
CA ALA A 164 -7.65 22.32 16.76
C ALA A 164 -6.48 22.71 15.86
N GLY A 165 -5.58 23.58 16.34
CA GLY A 165 -4.38 23.98 15.63
C GLY A 165 -3.45 22.79 15.34
N CYS A 166 -3.25 21.90 16.31
CA CYS A 166 -2.45 20.68 16.12
C CYS A 166 -3.08 19.74 15.08
N ALA A 167 -4.40 19.54 15.12
CA ALA A 167 -5.10 18.71 14.14
C ALA A 167 -4.99 19.29 12.72
N LEU A 168 -5.15 20.61 12.58
CA LEU A 168 -4.98 21.30 11.30
C LEU A 168 -3.54 21.22 10.79
N ALA A 169 -2.55 21.43 11.66
CA ALA A 169 -1.14 21.32 11.29
C ALA A 169 -0.79 19.89 10.81
N ALA A 170 -1.28 18.86 11.49
CA ALA A 170 -1.11 17.47 11.06
C ALA A 170 -1.77 17.19 9.70
N ALA A 171 -2.98 17.71 9.47
CA ALA A 171 -3.66 17.62 8.17
C ALA A 171 -2.89 18.37 7.06
N SER A 172 -2.39 19.57 7.34
CA SER A 172 -1.60 20.35 6.38
C SER A 172 -0.23 19.72 6.08
N LEU A 173 0.43 19.11 7.07
CA LEU A 173 1.69 18.38 6.87
C LEU A 173 1.48 17.17 5.95
N THR A 174 0.37 16.44 6.14
CA THR A 174 0.05 15.26 5.33
C THR A 174 -0.42 15.64 3.92
N ALA A 175 -1.20 16.70 3.76
CA ALA A 175 -1.56 17.26 2.45
C ALA A 175 -0.35 17.87 1.71
N GLY A 176 0.48 18.62 2.43
CA GLY A 176 1.72 19.21 1.92
C GLY A 176 2.73 18.15 1.47
N TYR A 177 2.84 17.03 2.19
CA TYR A 177 3.63 15.87 1.78
C TYR A 177 3.17 15.29 0.42
N GLN A 178 1.87 15.34 0.11
CA GLN A 178 1.36 14.94 -1.20
C GLN A 178 1.66 15.98 -2.29
N HIS A 179 1.55 17.27 -1.98
CA HIS A 179 1.81 18.34 -2.96
C HIS A 179 3.28 18.57 -3.27
N LEU A 180 4.20 18.30 -2.33
CA LEU A 180 5.65 18.28 -2.58
C LEU A 180 6.07 17.19 -3.58
N LYS A 181 5.17 16.25 -3.89
CA LYS A 181 5.32 15.21 -4.93
C LYS A 181 4.41 15.44 -6.15
N SER A 182 3.97 16.69 -6.40
CA SER A 182 3.23 17.03 -7.62
C SER A 182 4.18 17.22 -8.81
N PRO A 183 3.73 16.83 -10.02
CA PRO A 183 4.61 16.55 -11.15
C PRO A 183 5.27 17.81 -11.69
N ALA A 184 6.50 17.67 -12.19
CA ALA A 184 7.11 18.72 -12.98
C ALA A 184 6.24 19.02 -14.20
N GLY A 185 6.22 20.30 -14.59
CA GLY A 185 5.51 20.77 -15.77
C GLY A 185 5.90 19.97 -17.01
N VAL A 186 4.92 19.76 -17.89
CA VAL A 186 5.15 19.16 -19.20
C VAL A 186 6.03 20.13 -19.99
N HIS A 187 7.30 19.78 -20.14
CA HIS A 187 8.19 20.46 -21.07
C HIS A 187 8.03 19.82 -22.44
N THR A 188 7.65 20.63 -23.43
CA THR A 188 7.69 20.24 -24.84
C THR A 188 9.16 20.14 -25.27
N ALA A 189 9.61 18.94 -25.61
CA ALA A 189 10.96 18.69 -26.08
C ALA A 189 11.15 19.25 -27.51
N ASP A 190 12.30 19.88 -27.72
CA ASP A 190 12.76 20.37 -29.03
C ASP A 190 13.21 19.21 -29.93
N THR A 191 12.72 19.17 -31.17
CA THR A 191 12.84 18.03 -32.12
C THR A 191 14.08 18.12 -33.04
N GLY A 192 15.13 18.81 -32.61
CA GLY A 192 16.22 19.28 -33.48
C GLY A 192 17.41 18.34 -33.77
N SER A 193 17.43 17.08 -33.33
CA SER A 193 18.46 16.11 -33.77
C SER A 193 17.91 14.69 -33.87
N GLU A 194 18.54 13.84 -34.68
CA GLU A 194 18.31 12.38 -34.73
C GLU A 194 18.66 11.76 -33.37
N ARG A 195 17.80 11.98 -32.37
CA ARG A 195 17.96 11.42 -31.04
C ARG A 195 17.60 9.94 -31.11
N PRO A 196 18.38 9.05 -30.47
CA PRO A 196 18.03 7.65 -30.36
C PRO A 196 16.65 7.49 -29.70
N MET A 197 15.89 6.49 -30.15
CA MET A 197 14.54 6.21 -29.67
C MET A 197 14.52 5.95 -28.16
N ASN A 198 13.56 6.53 -27.44
CA ASN A 198 13.34 6.19 -26.04
C ASN A 198 12.75 4.78 -25.93
N VAL A 199 13.33 3.93 -25.07
CA VAL A 199 12.85 2.57 -24.83
C VAL A 199 12.17 2.50 -23.47
N ILE A 200 10.91 2.05 -23.43
CA ILE A 200 10.16 1.84 -22.19
C ILE A 200 9.72 0.37 -22.14
N ILE A 201 10.09 -0.32 -21.06
CA ILE A 201 9.68 -1.70 -20.78
C ILE A 201 8.72 -1.66 -19.60
N ILE A 202 7.48 -2.11 -19.80
CA ILE A 202 6.47 -2.20 -18.75
C ILE A 202 6.34 -3.67 -18.34
N GLY A 203 6.81 -3.99 -17.13
CA GLY A 203 6.63 -5.30 -16.53
C GLY A 203 5.44 -5.32 -15.57
N SER A 204 4.73 -6.44 -15.51
CA SER A 204 3.68 -6.70 -14.52
C SER A 204 3.88 -8.09 -13.94
N ASP A 205 3.85 -8.19 -12.62
CA ASP A 205 4.06 -9.45 -11.92
C ASP A 205 2.77 -10.26 -11.87
N SER A 206 2.88 -11.56 -12.11
CA SER A 206 1.76 -12.52 -12.12
C SER A 206 0.59 -12.11 -13.04
N LEU A 207 0.89 -11.33 -14.08
CA LEU A 207 -0.11 -10.88 -15.05
C LEU A 207 -0.60 -12.06 -15.90
N ARG A 208 -1.92 -12.23 -15.92
CA ARG A 208 -2.59 -13.20 -16.78
C ARG A 208 -3.03 -12.54 -18.08
N GLY A 209 -2.34 -12.86 -19.17
CA GLY A 209 -2.70 -12.39 -20.52
C GLY A 209 -4.15 -12.74 -20.89
N ASP A 210 -4.60 -13.95 -20.55
CA ASP A 210 -5.97 -14.43 -20.77
C ASP A 210 -7.05 -13.69 -19.96
N ARG A 211 -6.65 -12.83 -19.02
CA ARG A 211 -7.55 -12.00 -18.19
C ARG A 211 -7.57 -10.54 -18.61
N LEU A 212 -6.97 -10.19 -19.75
CA LEU A 212 -7.06 -8.86 -20.34
C LEU A 212 -8.28 -8.73 -21.27
N GLY A 213 -8.82 -7.52 -21.37
CA GLY A 213 -9.99 -7.22 -22.19
C GLY A 213 -9.73 -7.42 -23.68
N ILE A 214 -8.50 -7.12 -24.14
CA ILE A 214 -8.00 -7.41 -25.49
C ILE A 214 -8.03 -8.92 -25.84
N SER A 215 -7.91 -9.79 -24.84
CA SER A 215 -8.04 -11.25 -25.01
C SER A 215 -9.49 -11.74 -24.90
N GLY A 216 -10.46 -10.82 -24.88
CA GLY A 216 -11.89 -11.13 -24.80
C GLY A 216 -12.41 -11.32 -23.37
N TYR A 217 -11.58 -11.19 -22.33
CA TYR A 217 -12.04 -11.34 -20.96
C TYR A 217 -13.03 -10.23 -20.59
N ARG A 218 -14.08 -10.59 -19.84
CA ARG A 218 -15.06 -9.67 -19.28
C ARG A 218 -15.17 -9.92 -17.79
N PRO A 219 -14.98 -8.89 -16.93
CA PRO A 219 -15.15 -9.05 -15.50
C PRO A 219 -16.63 -9.34 -15.18
N SER A 220 -16.88 -10.11 -14.11
CA SER A 220 -18.24 -10.34 -13.61
C SER A 220 -18.85 -9.10 -12.96
N ARG A 221 -18.03 -8.17 -12.49
CA ARG A 221 -18.43 -6.85 -11.98
C ARG A 221 -18.50 -5.83 -13.10
N SER A 222 -19.54 -5.00 -13.09
CA SER A 222 -19.76 -3.88 -14.01
C SER A 222 -19.80 -2.51 -13.32
N ASP A 223 -19.35 -2.44 -12.06
CA ASP A 223 -19.39 -1.25 -11.22
C ASP A 223 -17.99 -0.67 -10.94
N GLY A 224 -17.96 0.62 -10.57
CA GLY A 224 -16.71 1.31 -10.24
C GLY A 224 -15.67 1.25 -11.36
N PRO A 225 -14.37 1.03 -11.05
CA PRO A 225 -13.32 0.90 -12.07
C PRO A 225 -13.54 -0.23 -13.09
N ALA A 226 -14.31 -1.26 -12.74
CA ALA A 226 -14.58 -2.39 -13.64
C ALA A 226 -15.63 -2.06 -14.73
N ALA A 227 -16.38 -0.96 -14.60
CA ALA A 227 -17.37 -0.53 -15.59
C ALA A 227 -16.74 -0.24 -16.97
N ALA A 228 -15.48 0.20 -17.00
CA ALA A 228 -14.73 0.45 -18.22
C ALA A 228 -14.07 -0.82 -18.81
N GLY A 229 -14.31 -1.99 -18.22
CA GLY A 229 -13.61 -3.23 -18.53
C GLY A 229 -12.42 -3.49 -17.58
N VAL A 230 -11.72 -4.61 -17.80
CA VAL A 230 -10.64 -5.07 -16.91
C VAL A 230 -9.31 -4.33 -17.13
N SER A 231 -9.07 -3.84 -18.37
CA SER A 231 -7.78 -3.29 -18.78
C SER A 231 -7.89 -2.18 -19.84
N PRO A 232 -8.77 -1.18 -19.67
CA PRO A 232 -9.11 -0.22 -20.74
C PRO A 232 -7.90 0.50 -21.35
N ASN A 233 -6.91 0.87 -20.54
CA ASN A 233 -5.69 1.54 -21.03
C ASN A 233 -4.79 0.59 -21.84
N ILE A 234 -4.66 -0.67 -21.42
CA ILE A 234 -3.88 -1.68 -22.15
C ILE A 234 -4.60 -2.02 -23.45
N ASP A 235 -5.92 -2.18 -23.40
CA ASP A 235 -6.75 -2.46 -24.58
C ASP A 235 -6.69 -1.31 -25.59
N SER A 236 -6.63 -0.05 -25.12
CA SER A 236 -6.43 1.11 -25.99
C SER A 236 -5.06 1.10 -26.64
N LEU A 237 -3.98 0.88 -25.87
CA LEU A 237 -2.62 0.80 -26.39
C LEU A 237 -2.47 -0.33 -27.42
N ALA A 238 -3.09 -1.48 -27.15
CA ALA A 238 -3.03 -2.66 -28.01
C ALA A 238 -3.58 -2.41 -29.42
N LYS A 239 -4.58 -1.51 -29.59
CA LYS A 239 -5.15 -1.17 -30.91
C LYS A 239 -4.16 -0.50 -31.86
N GLU A 240 -3.13 0.13 -31.29
CA GLU A 240 -2.10 0.87 -32.02
C GLU A 240 -0.73 0.17 -31.93
N SER A 241 -0.70 -1.07 -31.44
CA SER A 241 0.51 -1.84 -31.17
C SER A 241 0.57 -3.14 -31.96
N VAL A 242 1.76 -3.72 -32.04
CA VAL A 242 1.95 -5.11 -32.47
C VAL A 242 1.72 -6.04 -31.28
N ILE A 243 0.86 -7.04 -31.46
CA ILE A 243 0.49 -8.01 -30.41
C ILE A 243 1.12 -9.36 -30.73
N PHE A 244 1.81 -9.94 -29.75
CA PHE A 244 2.34 -11.31 -29.83
C PHE A 244 1.40 -12.25 -29.08
N GLU A 245 0.66 -13.09 -29.82
CA GLU A 245 -0.24 -14.11 -29.22
C GLU A 245 0.55 -15.26 -28.55
N ASN A 246 1.78 -15.46 -29.01
CA ASN A 246 2.69 -16.52 -28.55
C ASN A 246 3.96 -15.88 -27.97
N CYS A 247 3.87 -15.43 -26.71
CA CYS A 247 4.97 -14.82 -25.97
C CYS A 247 5.16 -15.54 -24.63
N TYR A 248 6.34 -16.13 -24.42
CA TYR A 248 6.57 -17.06 -23.31
C TYR A 248 7.71 -16.59 -22.41
N SER A 249 7.55 -16.77 -21.10
CA SER A 249 8.63 -16.67 -20.12
C SER A 249 9.34 -18.03 -20.00
N PRO A 250 10.68 -18.09 -19.91
CA PRO A 250 11.40 -19.35 -19.75
C PRO A 250 11.16 -20.01 -18.38
N ILE A 251 10.63 -19.26 -17.40
CA ILE A 251 10.36 -19.73 -16.05
C ILE A 251 9.27 -18.89 -15.37
N GLY A 252 8.42 -19.51 -14.57
CA GLY A 252 7.36 -18.86 -13.79
C GLY A 252 7.84 -18.26 -12.48
N SER A 253 8.99 -17.59 -12.47
CA SER A 253 9.56 -16.95 -11.27
C SER A 253 10.18 -15.58 -11.63
N THR A 254 9.98 -14.58 -10.78
CA THR A 254 10.17 -13.15 -11.11
C THR A 254 11.64 -12.77 -11.30
N LEU A 255 12.53 -13.11 -10.37
CA LEU A 255 13.96 -12.78 -10.45
C LEU A 255 14.62 -13.47 -11.65
N GLU A 256 14.31 -14.75 -11.87
CA GLU A 256 14.91 -15.54 -12.93
C GLU A 256 14.39 -15.13 -14.31
N SER A 257 13.08 -14.91 -14.45
CA SER A 257 12.49 -14.44 -15.72
C SER A 257 12.94 -13.01 -16.04
N GLY A 258 13.00 -12.12 -15.05
CA GLY A 258 13.53 -10.76 -15.20
C GLY A 258 15.01 -10.76 -15.62
N THR A 259 15.83 -11.61 -14.99
CA THR A 259 17.23 -11.79 -15.40
C THR A 259 17.33 -12.34 -16.81
N SER A 260 16.51 -13.33 -17.16
CA SER A 260 16.48 -13.92 -18.51
C SER A 260 16.13 -12.89 -19.57
N LEU A 261 15.09 -12.08 -19.33
CA LEU A 261 14.65 -11.00 -20.23
C LEU A 261 15.77 -9.97 -20.44
N MET A 262 16.37 -9.50 -19.35
CA MET A 262 17.36 -8.42 -19.41
C MET A 262 18.73 -8.89 -19.92
N ALA A 263 19.08 -10.16 -19.77
CA ALA A 263 20.37 -10.71 -20.21
C ALA A 263 20.29 -11.54 -21.50
N SER A 264 19.09 -11.77 -22.04
CA SER A 264 18.84 -12.66 -23.19
C SER A 264 19.45 -14.07 -22.99
N GLN A 265 19.32 -14.61 -21.77
CA GLN A 265 19.88 -15.90 -21.38
C GLN A 265 18.81 -16.77 -20.71
N TYR A 266 18.87 -18.08 -20.90
CA TYR A 266 18.02 -19.00 -20.15
C TYR A 266 18.44 -19.07 -18.66
N PRO A 267 17.53 -19.50 -17.76
CA PRO A 267 17.86 -19.76 -16.37
C PRO A 267 19.12 -20.58 -16.19
N HIS A 268 19.31 -21.61 -17.01
CA HIS A 268 20.48 -22.47 -16.91
C HIS A 268 21.82 -21.84 -17.26
N SER A 269 21.83 -20.79 -18.06
CA SER A 269 23.04 -20.03 -18.42
C SER A 269 23.41 -19.02 -17.34
N HIS A 270 22.45 -18.23 -16.85
CA HIS A 270 22.74 -17.25 -15.80
C HIS A 270 22.82 -17.88 -14.39
N GLY A 271 22.27 -19.09 -14.21
CA GLY A 271 22.46 -19.92 -13.01
C GLY A 271 21.46 -19.69 -11.88
N LEU A 272 20.54 -18.73 -12.00
CA LEU A 272 19.46 -18.56 -11.03
C LEU A 272 18.36 -19.60 -11.30
N ARG A 273 17.81 -20.20 -10.24
CA ARG A 273 16.84 -21.31 -10.30
C ARG A 273 15.62 -21.15 -9.39
N HIS A 274 15.69 -20.20 -8.46
CA HIS A 274 14.61 -19.86 -7.55
C HIS A 274 14.72 -18.37 -7.19
N MET A 275 13.63 -17.80 -6.68
CA MET A 275 13.49 -16.38 -6.33
C MET A 275 14.44 -15.92 -5.21
N PHE A 276 14.89 -16.84 -4.35
CA PHE A 276 15.67 -16.54 -3.14
C PHE A 276 17.09 -17.14 -3.16
N PRO A 277 17.94 -16.80 -4.14
CA PRO A 277 19.31 -17.30 -4.21
C PRO A 277 20.16 -16.81 -3.03
N ASP A 278 21.19 -17.57 -2.68
CA ASP A 278 22.19 -17.10 -1.73
C ASP A 278 23.17 -16.10 -2.36
N ALA A 279 23.99 -15.46 -1.53
CA ALA A 279 24.96 -14.46 -2.00
C ALA A 279 25.98 -15.03 -3.02
N PRO A 280 26.54 -16.25 -2.85
CA PRO A 280 27.38 -16.87 -3.87
C PRO A 280 26.68 -17.05 -5.22
N ALA A 281 25.45 -17.55 -5.24
CA ALA A 281 24.69 -17.74 -6.47
C ALA A 281 24.40 -16.39 -7.18
N LEU A 282 24.07 -15.35 -6.41
CA LEU A 282 23.90 -13.99 -6.94
C LEU A 282 25.18 -13.45 -7.56
N SER A 283 26.33 -13.59 -6.87
CA SER A 283 27.62 -13.15 -7.40
C SER A 283 27.95 -13.86 -8.71
N ALA A 284 27.84 -15.20 -8.73
CA ALA A 284 28.10 -15.98 -9.93
C ALA A 284 27.16 -15.62 -11.09
N ALA A 285 25.89 -15.31 -10.82
CA ALA A 285 24.96 -14.84 -11.84
C ALA A 285 25.38 -13.48 -12.40
N ARG A 286 25.78 -12.53 -11.55
CA ARG A 286 26.27 -11.21 -11.96
C ARG A 286 27.49 -11.30 -12.88
N ASP A 287 28.40 -12.23 -12.60
CA ASP A 287 29.60 -12.43 -13.42
C ASP A 287 29.30 -13.06 -14.78
N ARG A 288 28.21 -13.84 -14.90
CA ARG A 288 27.83 -14.56 -16.14
C ARG A 288 26.98 -13.73 -17.10
N VAL A 289 26.29 -12.70 -16.61
CA VAL A 289 25.34 -11.94 -17.43
C VAL A 289 25.95 -10.66 -17.98
N THR A 290 25.61 -10.33 -19.22
CA THR A 290 25.76 -8.98 -19.76
C THR A 290 24.37 -8.42 -20.03
N PRO A 291 23.83 -7.60 -19.12
CA PRO A 291 22.44 -7.15 -19.23
C PRO A 291 22.30 -5.99 -20.22
N MET A 292 21.16 -5.93 -20.91
CA MET A 292 20.84 -4.93 -21.92
C MET A 292 20.98 -3.50 -21.40
N ALA A 293 20.59 -3.22 -20.15
CA ALA A 293 20.73 -1.86 -19.59
C ALA A 293 22.20 -1.40 -19.52
N LYS A 294 23.14 -2.31 -19.23
CA LYS A 294 24.58 -1.98 -19.30
C LYS A 294 24.98 -1.56 -20.73
N LEU A 295 24.58 -2.36 -21.73
CA LEU A 295 24.88 -2.11 -23.14
C LEU A 295 24.22 -0.82 -23.66
N MET A 296 23.04 -0.47 -23.16
CA MET A 296 22.35 0.78 -23.49
C MET A 296 23.05 1.98 -22.86
N ARG A 297 23.47 1.88 -21.60
CA ARG A 297 24.23 2.95 -20.92
C ARG A 297 25.55 3.25 -21.64
N GLU A 298 26.27 2.21 -22.09
CA GLU A 298 27.49 2.35 -22.91
C GLU A 298 27.23 3.10 -24.23
N ARG A 299 25.98 3.16 -24.69
CA ARG A 299 25.53 3.91 -25.88
C ARG A 299 24.90 5.27 -25.54
N GLY A 300 25.06 5.76 -24.31
CA GLY A 300 24.58 7.09 -23.89
C GLY A 300 23.11 7.14 -23.49
N TYR A 301 22.46 6.00 -23.29
CA TYR A 301 21.12 5.99 -22.71
C TYR A 301 21.17 6.24 -21.21
N ASP A 302 20.22 7.03 -20.74
CA ASP A 302 19.86 7.03 -19.33
C ASP A 302 19.07 5.75 -19.01
N THR A 303 19.49 5.00 -18.00
CA THR A 303 18.88 3.70 -17.67
C THR A 303 18.35 3.68 -16.25
N ALA A 304 17.05 3.41 -16.11
CA ALA A 304 16.39 3.31 -14.82
C ALA A 304 15.49 2.09 -14.73
N ALA A 305 15.53 1.39 -13.60
CA ALA A 305 14.51 0.44 -13.19
C ALA A 305 13.67 1.08 -12.07
N ILE A 306 12.37 1.18 -12.29
CA ILE A 306 11.43 1.84 -11.39
C ILE A 306 10.24 0.92 -11.20
N GLY A 307 9.84 0.69 -9.96
CA GLY A 307 8.69 -0.15 -9.67
C GLY A 307 8.38 -0.23 -8.19
N ASP A 308 7.42 -1.08 -7.86
CA ASP A 308 6.97 -1.35 -6.50
C ASP A 308 7.71 -2.56 -5.91
N TRP A 309 7.02 -3.31 -5.04
CA TRP A 309 7.47 -4.57 -4.47
C TRP A 309 8.01 -5.55 -5.51
N CYS A 310 7.33 -5.72 -6.64
CA CYS A 310 7.65 -6.78 -7.59
C CYS A 310 8.92 -6.47 -8.38
N ALA A 311 9.24 -5.18 -8.54
CA ALA A 311 10.49 -4.73 -9.14
C ALA A 311 11.66 -4.71 -8.15
N GLY A 312 11.43 -5.02 -6.87
CA GLY A 312 12.48 -4.93 -5.88
C GLY A 312 13.69 -5.83 -6.21
N TYR A 313 13.51 -6.94 -6.92
CA TYR A 313 14.60 -7.88 -7.19
C TYR A 313 15.81 -7.21 -7.88
N TYR A 314 15.63 -6.05 -8.51
CA TYR A 314 16.70 -5.22 -9.03
C TYR A 314 17.71 -4.76 -7.95
N GLU A 315 17.39 -4.75 -6.66
CA GLU A 315 18.39 -4.50 -5.61
C GLU A 315 19.33 -5.69 -5.41
N LEU A 316 18.80 -6.92 -5.51
CA LEU A 316 19.63 -8.13 -5.50
C LEU A 316 20.35 -8.33 -6.82
N MET A 317 19.72 -7.96 -7.92
CA MET A 317 20.24 -8.18 -9.27
C MET A 317 20.04 -6.89 -10.10
N PRO A 318 20.94 -5.89 -9.97
CA PRO A 318 20.78 -4.56 -10.59
C PRO A 318 20.73 -4.55 -12.11
N LEU A 319 21.17 -5.64 -12.77
CA LEU A 319 21.11 -5.82 -14.22
C LEU A 319 21.63 -4.61 -15.01
N GLY A 320 22.63 -3.92 -14.48
CA GLY A 320 23.31 -2.83 -15.16
C GLY A 320 22.54 -1.52 -15.25
N PHE A 321 21.38 -1.36 -14.61
CA PHE A 321 20.69 -0.07 -14.51
C PHE A 321 21.50 0.93 -13.70
N GLU A 322 21.56 2.18 -14.16
CA GLU A 322 22.23 3.27 -13.45
C GLU A 322 21.39 3.79 -12.27
N HIS A 323 20.07 3.83 -12.44
CA HIS A 323 19.15 4.32 -11.43
C HIS A 323 18.16 3.23 -11.02
N LEU A 324 18.12 2.94 -9.73
CA LEU A 324 17.12 2.07 -9.13
C LEU A 324 16.17 2.91 -8.28
N SER A 325 14.89 2.88 -8.61
CA SER A 325 13.81 3.44 -7.79
C SER A 325 12.74 2.37 -7.60
N VAL A 326 13.16 1.31 -6.93
CA VAL A 326 12.33 0.15 -6.62
C VAL A 326 12.07 0.10 -5.12
N SER A 327 11.10 -0.69 -4.69
CA SER A 327 10.93 -0.94 -3.26
C SER A 327 12.12 -1.76 -2.74
N ASN A 328 12.59 -1.43 -1.54
CA ASN A 328 13.68 -2.14 -0.88
C ASN A 328 13.32 -3.63 -0.84
N PHE A 329 14.05 -4.46 -1.57
CA PHE A 329 13.71 -5.85 -1.80
C PHE A 329 14.30 -6.70 -0.72
N ASP A 330 13.41 -7.44 -0.08
CA ASP A 330 13.71 -8.71 0.54
C ASP A 330 14.97 -8.73 1.42
N ASN A 331 15.11 -7.69 2.23
CA ASN A 331 15.58 -7.98 3.56
C ASN A 331 14.44 -8.80 4.20
N PHE A 332 14.74 -9.97 4.74
CA PHE A 332 13.82 -10.78 5.52
C PHE A 332 13.02 -9.94 6.54
N THR A 333 13.60 -8.80 6.96
CA THR A 333 12.98 -7.73 7.74
C THR A 333 11.76 -7.05 7.11
N THR A 334 11.65 -6.88 5.79
CA THR A 334 10.44 -6.33 5.15
C THR A 334 9.29 -7.33 5.22
N TYR A 335 9.54 -8.63 4.98
CA TYR A 335 8.53 -9.67 5.19
C TYR A 335 8.07 -9.74 6.65
N MET A 336 9.01 -9.71 7.60
CA MET A 336 8.68 -9.65 9.03
C MET A 336 7.90 -8.38 9.38
N SER A 337 8.30 -7.21 8.87
CA SER A 337 7.56 -5.96 9.06
C SER A 337 6.16 -6.04 8.49
N GLN A 338 5.97 -6.67 7.33
CA GLN A 338 4.65 -6.91 6.76
C GLN A 338 3.84 -7.83 7.66
N ALA A 339 4.40 -8.94 8.12
CA ALA A 339 3.74 -9.87 9.03
C ALA A 339 3.31 -9.22 10.35
N VAL A 340 4.21 -8.46 10.98
CA VAL A 340 3.90 -7.66 12.18
C VAL A 340 2.79 -6.66 11.87
N THR A 341 2.91 -5.88 10.80
CA THR A 341 1.90 -4.87 10.44
C THR A 341 0.54 -5.51 10.16
N MET A 342 0.49 -6.70 9.55
CA MET A 342 -0.76 -7.41 9.26
C MET A 342 -1.39 -8.02 10.51
N ALA A 343 -0.57 -8.51 11.44
CA ALA A 343 -1.06 -8.94 12.75
C ALA A 343 -1.70 -7.77 13.52
N HIS A 344 -1.17 -6.56 13.36
CA HIS A 344 -1.74 -5.32 13.87
C HIS A 344 -2.75 -4.68 12.90
N PHE A 345 -3.89 -5.35 12.67
CA PHE A 345 -4.92 -4.95 11.70
C PHE A 345 -5.38 -3.48 11.77
N VAL A 346 -5.20 -2.81 12.91
CA VAL A 346 -5.43 -1.37 13.05
C VAL A 346 -4.56 -0.52 12.10
N VAL A 347 -3.35 -0.97 11.77
CA VAL A 347 -2.47 -0.22 10.86
C VAL A 347 -3.02 -0.23 9.43
N PRO A 348 -3.30 -1.38 8.80
CA PRO A 348 -4.05 -1.45 7.54
C PRO A 348 -5.32 -0.59 7.53
N LEU A 349 -6.09 -0.66 8.61
CA LEU A 349 -7.42 -0.08 8.69
C LEU A 349 -7.40 1.45 8.79
N TYR A 350 -6.47 2.01 9.57
CA TYR A 350 -6.44 3.44 9.89
C TYR A 350 -5.30 4.22 9.25
N PHE A 351 -4.23 3.54 8.81
CA PHE A 351 -3.01 4.17 8.29
C PHE A 351 -2.75 3.87 6.81
N ASP A 352 -3.71 3.30 6.08
CA ASP A 352 -3.65 3.29 4.61
C ASP A 352 -4.00 4.66 4.00
N ASN A 353 -3.16 5.66 4.29
CA ASN A 353 -3.30 7.04 3.84
C ASN A 353 -1.92 7.76 3.93
N PRO A 354 -1.80 9.02 3.47
CA PRO A 354 -0.52 9.73 3.46
C PRO A 354 0.13 9.90 4.83
N ALA A 355 -0.65 9.96 5.92
CA ALA A 355 -0.11 9.99 7.27
C ALA A 355 0.60 8.68 7.61
N GLY A 356 0.01 7.55 7.24
CA GLY A 356 0.64 6.24 7.42
C GLY A 356 1.86 6.05 6.52
N ASP A 357 1.84 6.58 5.30
CA ASP A 357 3.03 6.57 4.42
C ASP A 357 4.23 7.32 5.04
N LEU A 358 3.96 8.30 5.91
CA LEU A 358 4.99 9.05 6.65
C LEU A 358 5.44 8.33 7.94
N ILE A 359 4.49 7.79 8.72
CA ILE A 359 4.76 7.15 10.03
C ILE A 359 5.30 5.72 9.85
N PHE A 360 4.87 5.03 8.80
CA PHE A 360 5.19 3.65 8.48
C PHE A 360 5.63 3.54 6.99
N PRO A 361 6.77 4.16 6.60
CA PRO A 361 7.21 4.18 5.21
C PRO A 361 7.38 2.79 4.59
N GLN A 362 7.69 1.77 5.41
CA GLN A 362 7.78 0.38 4.99
C GLN A 362 6.50 -0.17 4.34
N ILE A 363 5.33 0.41 4.63
CA ILE A 363 4.05 0.00 4.03
C ILE A 363 4.09 0.13 2.50
N GLN A 364 4.84 1.11 1.96
CA GLN A 364 4.99 1.28 0.50
C GLN A 364 5.70 0.11 -0.17
N SER A 365 6.41 -0.71 0.59
CA SER A 365 7.09 -1.90 0.12
C SER A 365 6.26 -3.17 0.31
N PHE A 366 5.13 -3.15 1.01
CA PHE A 366 4.37 -4.39 1.25
C PHE A 366 3.55 -4.80 0.03
N ALA A 367 3.59 -6.09 -0.31
CA ALA A 367 2.82 -6.64 -1.43
C ALA A 367 1.31 -6.31 -1.34
N ASN A 368 0.75 -6.35 -0.14
CA ASN A 368 -0.67 -6.05 0.07
C ASN A 368 -1.01 -4.54 -0.01
N PHE A 369 -0.01 -3.64 0.07
CA PHE A 369 -0.21 -2.19 0.11
C PHE A 369 0.27 -1.47 -1.13
N VAL A 370 0.67 -2.21 -2.17
CA VAL A 370 1.12 -1.61 -3.42
C VAL A 370 0.09 -0.61 -3.94
N LYS A 371 0.54 0.64 -4.10
CA LYS A 371 -0.25 1.79 -4.53
C LYS A 371 0.25 2.21 -5.92
N PRO A 372 -0.56 2.12 -7.00
CA PRO A 372 -0.11 2.43 -8.35
C PRO A 372 0.54 3.81 -8.50
N HIS A 373 0.01 4.82 -7.79
CA HIS A 373 0.54 6.18 -7.84
C HIS A 373 1.96 6.31 -7.30
N VAL A 374 2.44 5.40 -6.46
CA VAL A 374 3.83 5.40 -5.97
C VAL A 374 4.78 5.18 -7.14
N VAL A 375 4.53 4.16 -7.96
CA VAL A 375 5.32 3.89 -9.17
C VAL A 375 5.14 5.00 -10.19
N THR A 376 3.90 5.45 -10.44
CA THR A 376 3.62 6.53 -11.38
C THR A 376 4.39 7.82 -11.02
N ASN A 377 4.42 8.20 -9.74
CA ASN A 377 5.12 9.39 -9.31
C ASN A 377 6.64 9.21 -9.42
N ARG A 378 7.20 8.05 -9.05
CA ARG A 378 8.64 7.75 -9.24
C ARG A 378 9.05 7.87 -10.72
N VAL A 379 8.24 7.34 -11.64
CA VAL A 379 8.47 7.44 -13.08
C VAL A 379 8.41 8.90 -13.55
N LYS A 380 7.36 9.64 -13.18
CA LYS A 380 7.22 11.07 -13.51
C LYS A 380 8.40 11.89 -13.01
N ASP A 381 8.83 11.67 -11.77
CA ASP A 381 9.97 12.35 -11.17
C ASP A 381 11.27 12.05 -11.94
N ARG A 382 11.50 10.80 -12.35
CA ARG A 382 12.66 10.45 -13.17
C ARG A 382 12.62 11.14 -14.53
N LEU A 383 11.52 11.01 -15.26
CA LEU A 383 11.37 11.62 -16.58
C LEU A 383 11.57 13.13 -16.53
N SER A 384 11.05 13.77 -15.48
CA SER A 384 11.21 15.22 -15.25
C SER A 384 12.68 15.60 -15.04
N LYS A 385 13.42 14.83 -14.25
CA LYS A 385 14.86 15.06 -14.02
C LYS A 385 15.66 14.90 -15.32
N VAL A 386 15.38 13.86 -16.09
CA VAL A 386 16.07 13.60 -17.37
C VAL A 386 15.79 14.71 -18.38
N ALA A 387 14.54 15.17 -18.46
CA ALA A 387 14.14 16.27 -19.32
C ALA A 387 14.75 17.62 -18.91
N ALA A 388 15.09 17.82 -17.62
CA ALA A 388 15.76 19.04 -17.16
C ALA A 388 17.28 19.03 -17.43
N THR A 389 17.89 17.85 -17.60
CA THR A 389 19.33 17.68 -17.83
C THR A 389 19.73 17.58 -19.30
N ARG A 390 18.76 17.55 -20.22
CA ARG A 390 18.93 17.46 -21.67
C ARG A 390 18.26 18.64 -22.35
#